data_AF-A0A7S2LFV3-F1
#
_entry.id   AF-A0A7S2LFV3-F1
#
_cell.length_a   1.000
_cell.length_b   1.000
_cell.length_c   1.000
_cell.angle_alpha   90.00
_cell.angle_beta   90.00
_cell.angle_gamma   90.00
#
_symmetry.space_group_name_H-M   'P 1'
#
loop_
_entity.id
_entity.type
_entity.pdbx_description
1 polymer ?
#
loop_
_entity_poly.entity_id
_entity_poly.type
_entity_poly.pdbx_seq_one_letter_code
_entity_poly.pdbx_strand_id
1 'polypeptide(L)'
;PTPRPACPRASMPVQKRPAAIKVAARDTALPAKRAKAASGEAAPVRAKERGRPKADPIVRQVADIVRGFSAADIPQDATDMLKGMLPFALTPFSGEREKQHQTVIDMAMDVLGAAEAHVAEAIEAARAAHAAVDEGSAGLAAAAAAASEALACKDAEMQSKKLGLAEDAKAFRAAKEAVAKAASDEAAVLKDVQAATARKERLMALEAEAKSLAEGSVGASTDAATDASADASAVGLRVEALASSLTLLGLDASMLAAVPNAFGKPTAARGAFDAMVISQVMQTLAQRI
;
A
#
# COMPACT_ATOMS: atom_id res chain seq x y z
N PRO A 1 3.79 7.90 27.17
CA PRO A 1 3.16 7.60 25.86
C PRO A 1 1.69 8.04 25.85
N THR A 2 1.45 9.29 25.44
CA THR A 2 0.11 9.85 25.34
C THR A 2 -0.59 9.32 24.09
N PRO A 3 -1.87 8.90 24.17
CA PRO A 3 -2.61 8.42 23.01
C PRO A 3 -2.87 9.60 22.06
N ARG A 4 -2.45 9.46 20.80
CA ARG A 4 -2.74 10.45 19.75
C ARG A 4 -4.26 10.48 19.51
N PRO A 5 -4.86 11.67 19.35
CA PRO A 5 -6.28 11.80 19.06
C PRO A 5 -6.62 11.09 17.75
N ALA A 6 -7.54 10.13 17.82
CA ALA A 6 -8.01 9.38 16.67
C ALA A 6 -8.74 10.35 15.72
N CYS A 7 -8.21 10.53 14.51
CA CYS A 7 -8.94 11.25 13.46
C CYS A 7 -10.30 10.56 13.24
N PRO A 8 -11.41 11.31 13.20
CA PRO A 8 -12.74 10.73 13.01
C PRO A 8 -12.75 9.92 11.72
N ARG A 9 -13.06 8.63 11.87
CA ARG A 9 -13.17 7.67 10.78
C ARG A 9 -14.42 8.04 9.98
N ALA A 10 -14.27 8.96 9.04
CA ALA A 10 -15.33 9.28 8.09
C ALA A 10 -15.64 7.99 7.29
N SER A 11 -16.77 7.37 7.63
CA SER A 11 -17.40 6.31 6.87
C SER A 11 -17.74 6.87 5.49
N MET A 12 -16.82 6.73 4.53
CA MET A 12 -17.08 7.11 3.15
C MET A 12 -18.19 6.21 2.62
N PRO A 13 -19.33 6.76 2.16
CA PRO A 13 -20.34 5.97 1.49
C PRO A 13 -19.70 5.31 0.27
N VAL A 14 -19.91 4.00 0.12
CA VAL A 14 -19.50 3.22 -1.05
C VAL A 14 -20.28 3.76 -2.25
N GLN A 15 -19.73 4.79 -2.90
CA GLN A 15 -20.28 5.31 -4.14
C GLN A 15 -20.09 4.23 -5.20
N LYS A 16 -21.22 3.70 -5.69
CA LYS A 16 -21.29 2.81 -6.85
C LYS A 16 -20.49 3.45 -7.98
N ARG A 17 -19.38 2.82 -8.35
CA ARG A 17 -18.54 3.24 -9.48
C ARG A 17 -19.42 3.33 -10.73
N PRO A 18 -19.60 4.50 -11.35
CA PRO A 18 -20.28 4.57 -12.64
C PRO A 18 -19.48 3.74 -13.64
N ALA A 19 -20.21 2.96 -14.45
CA ALA A 19 -19.66 2.15 -15.52
C ALA A 19 -18.70 2.98 -16.38
N ALA A 20 -17.56 2.37 -16.73
CA ALA A 20 -16.50 2.96 -17.52
C ALA A 20 -17.05 3.60 -18.81
N ILE A 21 -17.20 4.93 -18.80
CA ILE A 21 -17.37 5.71 -20.02
C ILE A 21 -16.03 5.61 -20.74
N LYS A 22 -16.02 4.86 -21.86
CA LYS A 22 -14.94 4.87 -22.84
C LYS A 22 -14.80 6.30 -23.35
N VAL A 23 -13.94 7.08 -22.73
CA VAL A 23 -13.50 8.37 -23.26
C VAL A 23 -12.64 8.03 -24.47
N ALA A 24 -13.23 8.18 -25.65
CA ALA A 24 -12.51 8.16 -26.91
C ALA A 24 -11.36 9.16 -26.80
N ALA A 25 -10.14 8.66 -27.01
CA ALA A 25 -8.94 9.46 -27.10
C ALA A 25 -9.15 10.55 -28.16
N ARG A 26 -9.35 11.79 -27.71
CA ARG A 26 -9.17 12.95 -28.57
C ARG A 26 -7.67 13.12 -28.74
N ASP A 27 -7.19 12.73 -29.92
CA ASP A 27 -5.90 13.14 -30.47
C ASP A 27 -5.78 14.67 -30.41
N THR A 28 -5.19 15.19 -29.33
CA THR A 28 -4.62 16.54 -29.30
C THR A 28 -3.21 16.47 -29.87
N ALA A 29 -3.12 16.17 -31.17
CA ALA A 29 -1.95 16.44 -31.97
C ALA A 29 -1.78 17.96 -32.07
N LEU A 30 -1.01 18.54 -31.16
CA LEU A 30 -0.49 19.89 -31.28
C LEU A 30 0.66 19.87 -32.30
N PRO A 31 0.55 20.53 -33.47
CA PRO A 31 1.71 20.76 -34.32
C PRO A 31 2.58 21.84 -33.67
N ALA A 32 3.70 21.42 -33.09
CA ALA A 32 4.82 22.27 -32.74
C ALA A 32 5.42 22.88 -34.02
N LYS A 33 4.84 23.99 -34.49
CA LYS A 33 5.47 24.84 -35.51
C LYS A 33 6.13 26.02 -34.81
N ARG A 34 7.37 25.78 -34.40
CA ARG A 34 8.40 26.81 -34.18
C ARG A 34 8.45 27.70 -35.42
N ALA A 35 7.81 28.86 -35.36
CA ALA A 35 8.09 29.96 -36.27
C ALA A 35 9.32 30.70 -35.72
N LYS A 36 10.38 30.58 -36.52
CA LYS A 36 11.68 31.18 -36.39
C LYS A 36 11.56 32.71 -36.35
N ALA A 37 12.35 33.30 -35.47
CA ALA A 37 12.58 34.73 -35.32
C ALA A 37 12.60 35.48 -36.67
N ALA A 38 11.73 36.48 -36.77
CA ALA A 38 11.95 37.67 -37.58
C ALA A 38 11.93 38.85 -36.62
N SER A 39 13.10 39.10 -36.04
CA SER A 39 13.50 40.42 -35.56
C SER A 39 13.33 41.38 -36.74
N GLY A 40 12.33 42.24 -36.62
CA GLY A 40 11.94 43.24 -37.60
C GLY A 40 11.24 44.36 -36.84
N GLU A 41 11.96 44.92 -35.87
CA GLU A 41 11.62 46.14 -35.16
C GLU A 41 11.67 47.31 -36.17
N ALA A 42 10.68 47.34 -37.05
CA ALA A 42 10.37 48.50 -37.86
C ALA A 42 9.66 49.49 -36.95
N ALA A 43 10.44 50.38 -36.33
CA ALA A 43 9.92 51.58 -35.71
C ALA A 43 8.92 52.24 -36.68
N PRO A 44 7.68 52.55 -36.27
CA PRO A 44 6.74 53.20 -37.14
C PRO A 44 7.36 54.55 -37.54
N VAL A 45 7.74 54.65 -38.81
CA VAL A 45 8.12 55.91 -39.43
C VAL A 45 6.93 56.84 -39.19
N ARG A 46 7.10 57.79 -38.26
CA ARG A 46 6.17 58.89 -38.03
C ARG A 46 6.06 59.65 -39.34
N ALA A 47 5.13 59.23 -40.20
CA ALA A 47 4.71 59.97 -41.36
C ALA A 47 4.28 61.33 -40.83
N LYS A 48 5.11 62.35 -41.08
CA LYS A 48 4.80 63.73 -40.77
C LYS A 48 3.45 64.03 -41.40
N GLU A 49 2.39 64.13 -40.59
CA GLU A 49 1.11 64.72 -40.98
C GLU A 49 1.37 66.19 -41.34
N ARG A 50 1.90 66.41 -42.54
CA ARG A 50 2.05 67.73 -43.13
C ARG A 50 0.68 68.14 -43.64
N GLY A 51 0.03 69.02 -42.89
CA GLY A 51 -0.96 69.93 -43.45
C GLY A 51 -2.39 69.40 -43.57
N ARG A 52 -2.93 68.71 -42.55
CA ARG A 52 -4.38 68.73 -42.41
C ARG A 52 -4.77 70.21 -42.19
N PRO A 53 -5.67 70.79 -43.01
CA PRO A 53 -6.15 72.15 -42.78
C PRO A 53 -6.67 72.22 -41.35
N LYS A 54 -6.36 73.32 -40.65
CA LYS A 54 -6.86 73.57 -39.30
C LYS A 54 -8.38 73.71 -39.43
N ALA A 55 -9.09 72.59 -39.29
CA ALA A 55 -10.55 72.59 -39.23
C ALA A 55 -10.97 73.54 -38.10
N ASP A 56 -12.04 74.29 -38.34
CA ASP A 56 -12.54 75.22 -37.35
C ASP A 56 -12.78 74.51 -36.02
N PRO A 57 -12.36 75.12 -34.89
CA PRO A 57 -12.46 74.49 -33.58
C PRO A 57 -13.90 74.10 -33.24
N ILE A 58 -14.89 74.87 -33.71
CA ILE A 58 -16.32 74.59 -33.53
C ILE A 58 -16.72 73.32 -34.29
N VAL A 59 -16.27 73.13 -35.52
CA VAL A 59 -16.56 71.93 -36.32
C VAL A 59 -15.99 70.68 -35.65
N ARG A 60 -14.80 70.80 -35.04
CA ARG A 60 -14.21 69.72 -34.24
C ARG A 60 -15.04 69.40 -33.01
N GLN A 61 -15.47 70.41 -32.25
CA GLN A 61 -16.30 70.23 -31.06
C GLN A 61 -17.65 69.58 -31.40
N VAL A 62 -18.31 70.03 -32.47
CA VAL A 62 -19.56 69.41 -32.96
C VAL A 62 -19.33 67.95 -33.34
N ALA A 63 -18.23 67.65 -34.05
CA ALA A 63 -17.90 66.28 -34.42
C ALA A 63 -17.65 65.38 -33.20
N ASP A 64 -17.01 65.90 -32.15
CA ASP A 64 -16.80 65.17 -30.89
C ASP A 64 -18.12 64.94 -30.14
N ILE A 65 -19.04 65.90 -30.10
CA ILE A 65 -20.39 65.75 -29.52
C ILE A 65 -21.20 64.69 -30.27
N VAL A 66 -21.20 64.75 -31.61
CA VAL A 66 -21.89 63.76 -32.46
C VAL A 66 -21.32 62.36 -32.27
N ARG A 67 -19.99 62.24 -32.09
CA ARG A 67 -19.35 60.98 -31.71
C ARG A 67 -19.84 60.50 -30.34
N GLY A 68 -20.00 61.41 -29.38
CA GLY A 68 -20.58 61.14 -28.07
C GLY A 68 -21.99 60.57 -28.15
N PHE A 69 -22.87 61.18 -28.95
CA PHE A 69 -24.23 60.64 -29.15
C PHE A 69 -24.25 59.27 -29.79
N SER A 70 -23.36 59.01 -30.75
CA SER A 70 -23.27 57.70 -31.40
C SER A 70 -22.79 56.60 -30.44
N ALA A 71 -22.10 56.98 -29.36
CA ALA A 71 -21.66 56.06 -28.31
C ALA A 71 -22.69 55.90 -27.18
N ALA A 72 -23.63 56.84 -27.06
CA ALA A 72 -24.72 56.78 -26.13
C ALA A 72 -25.90 55.97 -26.71
N ASP A 73 -26.64 55.27 -25.86
CA ASP A 73 -27.77 54.42 -26.26
C ASP A 73 -29.04 55.26 -26.45
N ILE A 74 -29.01 56.14 -27.45
CA ILE A 74 -30.08 57.10 -27.76
C ILE A 74 -30.77 56.65 -29.05
N PRO A 75 -32.11 56.82 -29.18
CA PRO A 75 -32.80 56.58 -30.45
C PRO A 75 -32.15 57.34 -31.62
N GLN A 76 -31.91 56.64 -32.73
CA GLN A 76 -31.19 57.17 -33.89
C GLN A 76 -31.82 58.47 -34.43
N ASP A 77 -33.15 58.56 -34.42
CA ASP A 77 -33.89 59.74 -34.88
C ASP A 77 -33.57 61.00 -34.06
N ALA A 78 -33.38 60.86 -32.75
CA ALA A 78 -33.01 61.98 -31.87
C ALA A 78 -31.56 62.41 -32.09
N THR A 79 -30.66 61.44 -32.34
CA THR A 79 -29.26 61.68 -32.68
C THR A 79 -29.12 62.42 -34.00
N ASP A 80 -29.86 62.01 -35.03
CA ASP A 80 -29.85 62.65 -36.36
C ASP A 80 -30.43 64.07 -36.31
N MET A 81 -31.49 64.29 -35.52
CA MET A 81 -32.05 65.61 -35.25
C MET A 81 -31.02 66.53 -34.55
N LEU A 82 -30.44 66.10 -33.42
CA LEU A 82 -29.48 66.90 -32.67
C LEU A 82 -28.21 67.18 -33.50
N LYS A 83 -27.75 66.20 -34.28
CA LYS A 83 -26.63 66.34 -35.22
C LYS A 83 -26.91 67.40 -36.30
N GLY A 84 -28.14 67.48 -36.79
CA GLY A 84 -28.56 68.51 -37.75
C GLY A 84 -28.64 69.90 -37.14
N MET A 85 -29.06 70.02 -35.88
CA MET A 85 -29.32 71.30 -35.21
C MET A 85 -28.09 71.91 -34.51
N LEU A 86 -27.18 71.09 -33.98
CA LEU A 86 -25.99 71.51 -33.23
C LEU A 86 -25.04 72.46 -33.98
N PRO A 87 -24.73 72.26 -35.28
CA PRO A 87 -23.90 73.20 -36.02
C PRO A 87 -24.47 74.61 -35.99
N PHE A 88 -25.80 74.76 -36.12
CA PHE A 88 -26.46 76.06 -36.10
C PHE A 88 -26.55 76.63 -34.68
N ALA A 89 -26.81 75.79 -33.68
CA ALA A 89 -26.91 76.23 -32.29
C ALA A 89 -25.57 76.70 -31.69
N LEU A 90 -24.44 76.13 -32.13
CA LEU A 90 -23.11 76.45 -31.61
C LEU A 90 -22.37 77.56 -32.38
N THR A 91 -22.87 77.96 -33.56
CA THR A 91 -22.25 79.00 -34.39
C THR A 91 -22.28 80.41 -33.77
N PRO A 92 -23.38 80.89 -33.16
CA PRO A 92 -23.42 82.21 -32.54
C PRO A 92 -22.59 82.29 -31.25
N PHE A 93 -21.99 83.45 -31.00
CA PHE A 93 -21.30 83.74 -29.74
C PHE A 93 -22.27 83.67 -28.56
N SER A 94 -21.77 83.31 -27.38
CA SER A 94 -22.61 83.05 -26.19
C SER A 94 -23.54 84.19 -25.79
N GLY A 95 -23.21 85.45 -26.12
CA GLY A 95 -24.05 86.62 -25.85
C GLY A 95 -25.16 86.89 -26.88
N GLU A 96 -25.09 86.25 -28.06
CA GLU A 96 -26.02 86.44 -29.18
C GLU A 96 -26.90 85.22 -29.42
N ARG A 97 -26.80 84.18 -28.58
CA ARG A 97 -27.61 82.97 -28.72
C ARG A 97 -29.06 83.26 -28.35
N GLU A 98 -29.93 83.15 -29.34
CA GLU A 98 -31.38 83.12 -29.12
C GLU A 98 -31.79 81.92 -28.23
N LYS A 99 -32.94 82.04 -27.57
CA LYS A 99 -33.47 81.04 -26.63
C LYS A 99 -33.54 79.64 -27.24
N GLN A 100 -33.82 79.54 -28.54
CA GLN A 100 -33.89 78.27 -29.28
C GLN A 100 -32.53 77.57 -29.37
N HIS A 101 -31.44 78.32 -29.60
CA HIS A 101 -30.09 77.75 -29.63
C HIS A 101 -29.71 77.19 -28.26
N GLN A 102 -30.06 77.92 -27.20
CA GLN A 102 -29.80 77.47 -25.84
C GLN A 102 -30.57 76.17 -25.53
N THR A 103 -31.84 76.07 -25.91
CA THR A 103 -32.62 74.84 -25.70
C THR A 103 -32.01 73.61 -26.38
N VAL A 104 -31.48 73.73 -27.61
CA VAL A 104 -30.82 72.61 -28.29
C VAL A 104 -29.54 72.18 -27.57
N ILE A 105 -28.78 73.15 -27.04
CA ILE A 105 -27.57 72.88 -26.28
C ILE A 105 -27.92 72.20 -24.95
N ASP A 106 -28.94 72.70 -24.25
CA ASP A 106 -29.42 72.12 -23.00
C ASP A 106 -29.88 70.67 -23.24
N MET A 107 -30.64 70.39 -24.31
CA MET A 107 -31.01 69.03 -24.70
C MET A 107 -29.79 68.14 -24.97
N ALA A 108 -28.78 68.65 -25.67
CA ALA A 108 -27.55 67.92 -25.93
C ALA A 108 -26.77 67.62 -24.63
N MET A 109 -26.74 68.58 -23.70
CA MET A 109 -26.11 68.42 -22.38
C MET A 109 -26.85 67.38 -21.54
N ASP A 110 -28.18 67.43 -21.49
CA ASP A 110 -28.99 66.47 -20.75
C ASP A 110 -28.77 65.04 -21.26
N VAL A 111 -28.75 64.88 -22.59
CA VAL A 111 -28.52 63.59 -23.24
C VAL A 111 -27.11 63.04 -22.97
N LEU A 112 -26.07 63.87 -23.11
CA LEU A 112 -24.70 63.45 -22.79
C LEU A 112 -24.50 63.19 -21.30
N GLY A 113 -25.11 64.00 -20.43
CA GLY A 113 -25.06 63.81 -18.97
C GLY A 113 -25.74 62.52 -18.53
N ALA A 114 -26.89 62.18 -19.13
CA ALA A 114 -27.55 60.89 -18.91
C ALA A 114 -26.68 59.71 -19.37
N ALA A 115 -26.02 59.83 -20.52
CA ALA A 115 -25.09 58.80 -21.00
C ALA A 115 -23.85 58.65 -20.11
N GLU A 116 -23.29 59.76 -19.62
CA GLU A 116 -22.18 59.75 -18.67
C GLU A 116 -22.58 59.06 -17.36
N ALA A 117 -23.76 59.39 -16.81
CA ALA A 117 -24.28 58.74 -15.61
C ALA A 117 -24.44 57.23 -15.82
N HIS A 118 -25.01 56.80 -16.94
CA HIS A 118 -25.18 55.37 -17.26
C HIS A 118 -23.82 54.64 -17.39
N VAL A 119 -22.83 55.25 -18.04
CA VAL A 119 -21.47 54.67 -18.14
C VAL A 119 -20.81 54.60 -16.76
N ALA A 120 -20.96 55.63 -15.93
CA ALA A 120 -20.44 55.62 -14.56
C ALA A 120 -21.08 54.50 -13.72
N GLU A 121 -22.40 54.33 -13.79
CA GLU A 121 -23.13 53.23 -13.15
C GLU A 121 -22.64 51.86 -13.65
N ALA A 122 -22.46 51.70 -14.97
CA ALA A 122 -21.94 50.46 -15.55
C ALA A 122 -20.51 50.15 -15.10
N ILE A 123 -19.65 51.16 -14.95
CA ILE A 123 -18.28 51.00 -14.44
C ILE A 123 -18.32 50.56 -12.98
N GLU A 124 -19.13 51.17 -12.14
CA GLU A 124 -19.26 50.79 -10.73
C GLU A 124 -19.85 49.38 -10.57
N ALA A 125 -20.85 49.02 -11.39
CA ALA A 125 -21.39 47.66 -11.42
C ALA A 125 -20.34 46.63 -11.86
N ALA A 126 -19.54 46.93 -12.89
CA ALA A 126 -18.46 46.07 -13.36
C ALA A 126 -17.34 45.93 -12.31
N ARG A 127 -16.98 47.02 -11.62
CA ARG A 127 -16.01 47.00 -10.50
C ARG A 127 -16.51 46.13 -9.35
N ALA A 128 -17.77 46.26 -8.96
CA ALA A 128 -18.38 45.43 -7.93
C ALA A 128 -18.40 43.95 -8.32
N ALA A 129 -18.75 43.64 -9.58
CA ALA A 129 -18.71 42.27 -10.10
C ALA A 129 -17.28 41.69 -10.11
N HIS A 130 -16.28 42.49 -10.51
CA HIS A 130 -14.87 42.06 -10.49
C HIS A 130 -14.38 41.78 -9.08
N ALA A 131 -14.70 42.65 -8.12
CA ALA A 131 -14.33 42.46 -6.71
C ALA A 131 -14.95 41.16 -6.15
N ALA A 132 -16.22 40.87 -6.47
CA ALA A 132 -16.87 39.63 -6.04
C ALA A 132 -16.21 38.37 -6.65
N VAL A 133 -15.77 38.44 -7.91
CA VAL A 133 -15.02 37.34 -8.56
C VAL A 133 -13.65 37.16 -7.92
N ASP A 134 -12.93 38.24 -7.63
CA ASP A 134 -11.63 38.20 -6.97
C ASP A 134 -11.72 37.54 -5.59
N GLU A 135 -12.70 37.96 -4.77
CA GLU A 135 -12.97 37.37 -3.45
C GLU A 135 -13.31 35.87 -3.55
N GLY A 136 -14.16 35.49 -4.51
CA GLY A 136 -14.49 34.08 -4.78
C GLY A 136 -13.27 33.27 -5.22
N SER A 137 -12.42 33.84 -6.07
CA SER A 137 -11.22 33.18 -6.59
C SER A 137 -10.19 32.91 -5.47
N ALA A 138 -10.02 33.85 -4.54
CA ALA A 138 -9.14 33.68 -3.38
C ALA A 138 -9.63 32.55 -2.47
N GLY A 139 -10.95 32.47 -2.23
CA GLY A 139 -11.56 31.38 -1.46
C GLY A 139 -11.37 30.01 -2.11
N LEU A 140 -11.57 29.91 -3.43
CA LEU A 140 -11.36 28.67 -4.18
C LEU A 140 -9.88 28.25 -4.20
N ALA A 141 -8.95 29.20 -4.33
CA ALA A 141 -7.52 28.92 -4.27
C ALA A 141 -7.09 28.39 -2.90
N ALA A 142 -7.59 28.99 -1.81
CA ALA A 142 -7.32 28.51 -0.45
C ALA A 142 -7.91 27.10 -0.22
N ALA A 143 -9.14 26.85 -0.69
CA ALA A 143 -9.77 25.53 -0.61
C ALA A 143 -9.00 24.46 -1.40
N ALA A 144 -8.51 24.81 -2.60
CA ALA A 144 -7.69 23.92 -3.42
C ALA A 144 -6.34 23.59 -2.76
N ALA A 145 -5.69 24.58 -2.15
CA ALA A 145 -4.45 24.38 -1.40
C ALA A 145 -4.68 23.43 -0.20
N ALA A 146 -5.70 23.69 0.61
CA ALA A 146 -6.05 22.83 1.74
C ALA A 146 -6.40 21.39 1.32
N ALA A 147 -7.13 21.22 0.22
CA ALA A 147 -7.45 19.90 -0.33
C ALA A 147 -6.19 19.16 -0.83
N SER A 148 -5.25 19.86 -1.46
CA SER A 148 -3.98 19.30 -1.92
C SER A 148 -3.11 18.84 -0.74
N GLU A 149 -3.02 19.63 0.33
CA GLU A 149 -2.28 19.25 1.54
C GLU A 149 -2.91 18.05 2.25
N ALA A 150 -4.25 18.01 2.34
CA ALA A 150 -4.98 16.87 2.91
C ALA A 150 -4.75 15.59 2.09
N LEU A 151 -4.74 15.68 0.76
CA LEU A 151 -4.44 14.56 -0.13
C LEU A 151 -3.01 14.06 0.07
N ALA A 152 -2.02 14.95 0.11
CA ALA A 152 -0.62 14.59 0.36
C ALA A 152 -0.44 13.87 1.70
N CYS A 153 -1.10 14.35 2.76
CA CYS A 153 -1.11 13.68 4.06
C CYS A 153 -1.70 12.26 3.98
N LYS A 154 -2.82 12.09 3.27
CA LYS A 154 -3.48 10.79 3.10
C LYS A 154 -2.63 9.81 2.29
N ASP A 155 -1.93 10.29 1.28
CA ASP A 155 -1.02 9.46 0.49
C ASP A 155 0.18 9.00 1.33
N ALA A 156 0.74 9.86 2.17
CA ALA A 156 1.81 9.48 3.10
C ALA A 156 1.34 8.42 4.13
N GLU A 157 0.15 8.59 4.71
CA GLU A 157 -0.47 7.58 5.59
C GLU A 157 -0.69 6.24 4.86
N MET A 158 -1.15 6.28 3.62
CA MET A 158 -1.39 5.09 2.81
C MET A 158 -0.08 4.34 2.54
N GLN A 159 0.99 5.07 2.15
CA GLN A 159 2.30 4.48 1.90
C GLN A 159 2.88 3.85 3.17
N SER A 160 2.80 4.52 4.32
CA SER A 160 3.25 3.98 5.61
C SER A 160 2.51 2.68 5.97
N LYS A 161 1.19 2.62 5.80
CA LYS A 161 0.41 1.40 6.06
C LYS A 161 0.74 0.27 5.08
N LYS A 162 1.02 0.59 3.81
CA LYS A 162 1.48 -0.41 2.83
C LYS A 162 2.81 -1.04 3.23
N LEU A 163 3.75 -0.22 3.72
CA LEU A 163 5.03 -0.71 4.23
C LEU A 163 4.85 -1.60 5.47
N GLY A 164 4.04 -1.17 6.44
CA GLY A 164 3.73 -1.97 7.63
C GLY A 164 3.12 -3.34 7.29
N LEU A 165 2.14 -3.38 6.38
CA LEU A 165 1.56 -4.65 5.92
C LEU A 165 2.59 -5.56 5.23
N ALA A 166 3.54 -4.98 4.50
CA ALA A 166 4.60 -5.76 3.86
C ALA A 166 5.58 -6.35 4.88
N GLU A 167 5.89 -5.61 5.96
CA GLU A 167 6.71 -6.09 7.08
C GLU A 167 5.99 -7.19 7.87
N ASP A 168 4.72 -6.99 8.21
CA ASP A 168 3.90 -8.00 8.89
C ASP A 168 3.79 -9.29 8.08
N ALA A 169 3.61 -9.19 6.77
CA ALA A 169 3.55 -10.34 5.88
C ALA A 169 4.89 -11.12 5.85
N LYS A 170 6.03 -10.42 5.90
CA LYS A 170 7.36 -11.05 6.00
C LYS A 170 7.52 -11.76 7.34
N ALA A 171 7.18 -11.09 8.44
CA ALA A 171 7.24 -11.66 9.79
C ALA A 171 6.36 -12.92 9.91
N PHE A 172 5.14 -12.88 9.36
CA PHE A 172 4.24 -14.03 9.34
C PHE A 172 4.81 -15.22 8.57
N ARG A 173 5.41 -14.98 7.39
CA ARG A 173 6.07 -16.05 6.61
C ARG A 173 7.23 -16.67 7.38
N ALA A 174 8.09 -15.85 7.98
CA ALA A 174 9.20 -16.33 8.79
C ALA A 174 8.73 -17.15 10.00
N ALA A 175 7.68 -16.69 10.69
CA ALA A 175 7.08 -17.44 11.81
C ALA A 175 6.51 -18.79 11.36
N LYS A 176 5.84 -18.83 10.20
CA LYS A 176 5.30 -20.07 9.63
C LYS A 176 6.40 -21.07 9.28
N GLU A 177 7.50 -20.60 8.69
CA GLU A 177 8.68 -21.42 8.39
C GLU A 177 9.35 -21.95 9.67
N ALA A 178 9.47 -21.12 10.70
CA ALA A 178 10.03 -21.53 11.99
C ALA A 178 9.18 -22.62 12.67
N VAL A 179 7.85 -22.49 12.65
CA VAL A 179 6.93 -23.51 13.18
C VAL A 179 7.03 -24.81 12.38
N ALA A 180 7.09 -24.74 11.05
CA ALA A 180 7.23 -25.93 10.22
C ALA A 180 8.56 -26.67 10.49
N LYS A 181 9.65 -25.92 10.68
CA LYS A 181 10.95 -26.50 11.07
C LYS A 181 10.88 -27.16 12.45
N ALA A 182 10.35 -26.47 13.45
CA ALA A 182 10.22 -27.00 14.80
C ALA A 182 9.37 -28.28 14.84
N ALA A 183 8.27 -28.34 14.07
CA ALA A 183 7.45 -29.54 13.96
C ALA A 183 8.20 -30.72 13.29
N SER A 184 9.05 -30.45 12.29
CA SER A 184 9.91 -31.46 11.69
C SER A 184 10.96 -31.98 12.67
N ASP A 185 11.58 -31.08 13.44
CA ASP A 185 12.59 -31.42 14.44
C ASP A 185 11.97 -32.25 15.58
N GLU A 186 10.77 -31.88 16.06
CA GLU A 186 10.01 -32.64 17.06
C GLU A 186 9.68 -34.06 16.56
N ALA A 187 9.21 -34.19 15.31
CA ALA A 187 8.93 -35.49 14.71
C ALA A 187 10.17 -36.38 14.59
N ALA A 188 11.35 -35.79 14.33
CA ALA A 188 12.61 -36.54 14.31
C ALA A 188 13.00 -37.02 15.73
N VAL A 189 12.94 -36.14 16.72
CA VAL A 189 13.22 -36.48 18.13
C VAL A 189 12.27 -37.56 18.64
N LEU A 190 10.98 -37.50 18.30
CA LEU A 190 10.01 -38.52 18.67
C LEU A 190 10.37 -39.90 18.11
N LYS A 191 10.86 -39.98 16.87
CA LYS A 191 11.34 -41.24 16.27
C LYS A 191 12.56 -41.78 17.00
N ASP A 192 13.51 -40.91 17.33
CA ASP A 192 14.72 -41.32 18.06
C ASP A 192 14.39 -41.80 19.48
N VAL A 193 13.46 -41.13 20.16
CA VAL A 193 12.95 -41.56 21.47
C VAL A 193 12.26 -42.92 21.35
N GLN A 194 11.39 -43.13 20.35
CA GLN A 194 10.73 -44.43 20.12
C GLN A 194 11.73 -45.55 19.80
N ALA A 195 12.77 -45.26 19.01
CA ALA A 195 13.82 -46.23 18.72
C ALA A 195 14.64 -46.57 19.97
N ALA A 196 14.94 -45.57 20.80
CA ALA A 196 15.64 -45.75 22.06
C ALA A 196 14.81 -46.54 23.08
N THR A 197 13.49 -46.27 23.19
CA THR A 197 12.59 -47.02 24.08
C THR A 197 12.46 -48.47 23.62
N ALA A 198 12.28 -48.73 22.32
CA ALA A 198 12.22 -50.09 21.79
C ALA A 198 13.54 -50.86 22.03
N ARG A 199 14.69 -50.18 21.88
CA ARG A 199 16.00 -50.76 22.20
C ARG A 199 16.12 -51.10 23.69
N LYS A 200 15.68 -50.20 24.58
CA LYS A 200 15.68 -50.42 26.02
C LYS A 200 14.80 -51.60 26.42
N GLU A 201 13.57 -51.66 25.90
CA GLU A 201 12.64 -52.78 26.14
C GLU A 201 13.24 -54.11 25.69
N ARG A 202 13.90 -54.14 24.52
CA ARG A 202 14.60 -55.32 24.03
C ARG A 202 15.74 -55.75 24.95
N LEU A 203 16.52 -54.80 25.48
CA LEU A 203 17.60 -55.09 26.43
C LEU A 203 17.06 -55.62 27.77
N MET A 204 15.98 -55.04 28.28
CA MET A 204 15.30 -55.51 29.50
C MET A 204 14.73 -56.92 29.32
N ALA A 205 14.18 -57.24 28.14
CA ALA A 205 13.69 -58.59 27.84
C ALA A 205 14.84 -59.61 27.81
N LEU A 206 15.98 -59.27 27.19
CA LEU A 206 17.17 -60.13 27.17
C LEU A 206 17.76 -60.32 28.58
N GLU A 207 17.75 -59.27 29.40
CA GLU A 207 18.18 -59.37 30.81
C GLU A 207 17.27 -60.31 31.60
N ALA A 208 15.95 -60.22 31.43
CA ALA A 208 14.99 -61.11 32.07
C ALA A 208 15.16 -62.57 31.60
N GLU A 209 15.38 -62.80 30.30
CA GLU A 209 15.64 -64.13 29.75
C GLU A 209 16.96 -64.71 30.30
N ALA A 210 18.04 -63.92 30.32
CA ALA A 210 19.32 -64.32 30.89
C ALA A 210 19.21 -64.64 32.38
N LYS A 211 18.44 -63.86 33.17
CA LYS A 211 18.14 -64.16 34.58
C LYS A 211 17.40 -65.49 34.73
N SER A 212 16.36 -65.72 33.93
CA SER A 212 15.57 -66.96 33.99
C SER A 212 16.40 -68.22 33.69
N LEU A 213 17.33 -68.11 32.72
CA LEU A 213 18.29 -69.17 32.37
C LEU A 213 19.35 -69.34 33.47
N ALA A 214 19.81 -68.24 34.08
CA ALA A 214 20.77 -68.26 35.18
C ALA A 214 20.19 -68.95 36.43
N GLU A 215 18.93 -68.71 36.76
CA GLU A 215 18.26 -69.35 37.90
C GLU A 215 17.85 -70.80 37.63
N GLY A 216 17.91 -71.25 36.37
CA GLY A 216 17.46 -72.59 35.97
C GLY A 216 15.93 -72.74 35.96
N SER A 217 15.19 -71.62 35.93
CA SER A 217 13.72 -71.57 35.99
C SER A 217 13.02 -72.03 34.70
N VAL A 218 13.77 -72.55 33.73
CA VAL A 218 13.25 -72.90 32.39
C VAL A 218 12.34 -74.15 32.39
N GLY A 219 12.29 -74.90 33.49
CA GLY A 219 11.58 -76.18 33.58
C GLY A 219 10.29 -76.21 34.44
N ALA A 220 9.82 -75.09 35.00
CA ALA A 220 8.63 -75.10 35.85
C ALA A 220 7.31 -74.79 35.10
N SER A 221 7.21 -75.21 33.83
CA SER A 221 5.90 -75.39 33.19
C SER A 221 5.28 -76.62 33.83
N THR A 222 4.49 -76.42 34.89
CA THR A 222 3.98 -77.42 35.84
C THR A 222 3.12 -78.57 35.27
N ASP A 223 2.97 -78.71 33.95
CA ASP A 223 1.94 -79.57 33.36
C ASP A 223 2.45 -80.75 32.49
N ALA A 224 3.73 -81.12 32.53
CA ALA A 224 4.20 -82.29 31.77
C ALA A 224 5.26 -83.13 32.49
N ALA A 225 4.81 -84.00 33.40
CA ALA A 225 5.61 -85.12 33.88
C ALA A 225 5.58 -86.24 32.83
N THR A 226 6.46 -86.21 31.84
CA THR A 226 6.98 -87.39 31.09
C THR A 226 7.97 -86.91 30.02
N ASP A 227 9.17 -87.52 30.00
CA ASP A 227 10.27 -87.35 29.03
C ASP A 227 11.33 -86.25 29.30
N ALA A 228 12.21 -86.52 30.28
CA ALA A 228 13.42 -85.75 30.61
C ALA A 228 14.45 -85.57 29.47
N SER A 229 14.20 -86.11 28.27
CA SER A 229 15.05 -85.97 27.09
C SER A 229 14.65 -84.83 26.16
N ALA A 230 13.41 -84.30 26.24
CA ALA A 230 12.95 -83.22 25.36
C ALA A 230 13.41 -81.83 25.81
N ASP A 231 13.62 -81.63 27.12
CA ASP A 231 13.94 -80.34 27.72
C ASP A 231 15.34 -79.81 27.35
N ALA A 232 16.31 -80.71 27.15
CA ALA A 232 17.69 -80.33 26.81
C ALA A 232 17.76 -79.61 25.44
N SER A 233 16.91 -80.00 24.49
CA SER A 233 16.86 -79.35 23.18
C SER A 233 16.23 -77.96 23.22
N ALA A 234 15.21 -77.76 24.06
CA ALA A 234 14.54 -76.46 24.19
C ALA A 234 15.43 -75.41 24.87
N VAL A 235 16.21 -75.82 25.88
CA VAL A 235 17.22 -74.96 26.51
C VAL A 235 18.31 -74.57 25.52
N GLY A 236 18.81 -75.53 24.72
CA GLY A 236 19.81 -75.26 23.68
C GLY A 236 19.38 -74.17 22.69
N LEU A 237 18.14 -74.24 22.17
CA LEU A 237 17.60 -73.25 21.24
C LEU A 237 17.48 -71.84 21.87
N ARG A 238 17.06 -71.75 23.14
CA ARG A 238 17.00 -70.45 23.85
C ARG A 238 18.39 -69.88 24.07
N VAL A 239 19.36 -70.72 24.41
CA VAL A 239 20.74 -70.30 24.62
C VAL A 239 21.40 -69.84 23.31
N GLU A 240 21.11 -70.50 22.18
CA GLU A 240 21.54 -70.05 20.85
C GLU A 240 20.88 -68.72 20.44
N ALA A 241 19.59 -68.54 20.75
CA ALA A 241 18.88 -67.29 20.51
C ALA A 241 19.44 -66.13 21.35
N LEU A 242 19.76 -66.40 22.62
CA LEU A 242 20.44 -65.47 23.52
C LEU A 242 21.83 -65.11 22.99
N ALA A 243 22.64 -66.11 22.61
CA ALA A 243 23.99 -65.89 22.05
C ALA A 243 23.94 -65.06 20.77
N SER A 244 22.97 -65.30 19.89
CA SER A 244 22.75 -64.52 18.67
C SER A 244 22.41 -63.06 19.00
N SER A 245 21.55 -62.83 20.01
CA SER A 245 21.19 -61.49 20.46
C SER A 245 22.34 -60.75 21.14
N LEU A 246 23.16 -61.46 21.92
CA LEU A 246 24.38 -60.91 22.54
C LEU A 246 25.46 -60.58 21.50
N THR A 247 25.52 -61.34 20.40
CA THR A 247 26.42 -61.04 19.28
C THR A 247 26.07 -59.72 18.61
N LEU A 248 24.77 -59.43 18.42
CA LEU A 248 24.30 -58.13 17.90
C LEU A 248 24.64 -56.96 18.82
N LEU A 249 24.84 -57.21 20.11
CA LEU A 249 25.29 -56.22 21.07
C LEU A 249 26.83 -56.02 21.02
N GLY A 250 27.58 -56.87 20.32
CA GLY A 250 29.04 -56.79 20.30
C GLY A 250 29.65 -57.10 21.66
N LEU A 251 29.16 -58.16 22.33
CA LEU A 251 29.90 -58.75 23.44
C LEU A 251 31.21 -59.35 22.93
N ASP A 252 32.20 -59.46 23.81
CA ASP A 252 33.49 -60.02 23.48
C ASP A 252 33.36 -61.46 22.96
N ALA A 253 34.10 -61.80 21.91
CA ALA A 253 33.99 -63.10 21.23
C ALA A 253 34.31 -64.27 22.17
N SER A 254 35.20 -64.08 23.14
CA SER A 254 35.52 -65.10 24.14
C SER A 254 34.34 -65.38 25.08
N MET A 255 33.60 -64.34 25.47
CA MET A 255 32.37 -64.48 26.26
C MET A 255 31.28 -65.18 25.44
N LEU A 256 31.09 -64.79 24.18
CA LEU A 256 30.09 -65.40 23.29
C LEU A 256 30.34 -66.90 23.07
N ALA A 257 31.61 -67.32 22.97
CA ALA A 257 31.97 -68.74 22.85
C ALA A 257 31.69 -69.54 24.14
N ALA A 258 31.72 -68.89 25.30
CA ALA A 258 31.46 -69.53 26.60
C ALA A 258 29.98 -69.58 26.98
N VAL A 259 29.14 -68.70 26.42
CA VAL A 259 27.69 -68.61 26.72
C VAL A 259 26.94 -69.94 26.51
N PRO A 260 27.12 -70.67 25.39
CA PRO A 260 26.44 -71.96 25.18
C PRO A 260 26.74 -72.99 26.27
N ASN A 261 28.01 -73.06 26.67
CA ASN A 261 28.47 -74.00 27.69
C ASN A 261 28.06 -73.59 29.11
N ALA A 262 28.03 -72.29 29.41
CA ALA A 262 27.66 -71.78 30.73
C ALA A 262 26.16 -71.90 31.01
N PHE A 263 25.32 -71.52 30.05
CA PHE A 263 23.87 -71.55 30.20
C PHE A 263 23.24 -72.92 29.88
N GLY A 264 23.89 -73.73 29.04
CA GLY A 264 23.40 -75.08 28.67
C GLY A 264 23.55 -76.13 29.78
N LYS A 265 24.38 -75.89 30.79
CA LYS A 265 24.55 -76.80 31.94
C LYS A 265 23.45 -76.58 33.00
N PRO A 266 22.96 -77.65 33.65
CA PRO A 266 22.12 -77.55 34.85
C PRO A 266 22.80 -76.70 35.92
N THR A 267 22.03 -75.92 36.69
CA THR A 267 22.56 -75.02 37.74
C THR A 267 23.52 -75.71 38.71
N ALA A 268 23.24 -76.96 39.09
CA ALA A 268 24.09 -77.77 39.97
C ALA A 268 25.42 -78.22 39.32
N ALA A 269 25.51 -78.25 37.99
CA ALA A 269 26.68 -78.69 37.22
C ALA A 269 27.52 -77.51 36.69
N ARG A 270 27.15 -76.27 37.01
CA ARG A 270 27.90 -75.07 36.61
C ARG A 270 29.12 -74.90 37.50
N GLY A 271 30.30 -74.80 36.89
CA GLY A 271 31.54 -74.52 37.59
C GLY A 271 31.71 -73.03 37.90
N ALA A 272 32.75 -72.68 38.66
CA ALA A 272 33.08 -71.29 38.98
C ALA A 272 33.27 -70.41 37.72
N PHE A 273 33.82 -70.98 36.64
CA PHE A 273 33.95 -70.29 35.36
C PHE A 273 32.58 -69.99 34.72
N ASP A 274 31.66 -70.95 34.70
CA ASP A 274 30.32 -70.77 34.14
C ASP A 274 29.56 -69.66 34.92
N ALA A 275 29.67 -69.66 36.26
CA ALA A 275 29.09 -68.62 37.12
C ALA A 275 29.68 -67.23 36.84
N MET A 276 30.99 -67.13 36.61
CA MET A 276 31.65 -65.89 36.25
C MET A 276 31.16 -65.36 34.89
N VAL A 277 31.05 -66.23 33.87
CA VAL A 277 30.55 -65.84 32.54
C VAL A 277 29.12 -65.33 32.63
N ILE A 278 28.23 -66.03 33.36
CA ILE A 278 26.85 -65.60 33.58
C ILE A 278 26.81 -64.24 34.29
N SER A 279 27.60 -64.06 35.36
CA SER A 279 27.67 -62.79 36.09
C SER A 279 28.15 -61.63 35.21
N GLN A 280 29.17 -61.86 34.38
CA GLN A 280 29.67 -60.85 33.44
C GLN A 280 28.65 -60.52 32.36
N VAL A 281 27.95 -61.51 31.79
CA VAL A 281 26.85 -61.27 30.83
C VAL A 281 25.75 -60.43 31.48
N MET A 282 25.31 -60.79 32.69
CA MET A 282 24.30 -60.05 33.44
C MET A 282 24.74 -58.60 33.72
N GLN A 283 25.98 -58.39 34.14
CA GLN A 283 26.53 -57.07 34.41
C GLN A 283 26.61 -56.22 33.12
N THR A 284 27.03 -56.80 32.01
CA THR A 284 27.10 -56.09 30.72
C THR A 284 25.72 -55.71 30.18
N LEU A 285 24.69 -56.53 30.39
CA LEU A 285 23.30 -56.18 30.05
C LEU A 285 22.80 -55.04 30.93
N ALA A 286 23.01 -55.13 32.26
CA ALA A 286 22.61 -54.09 33.20
C ALA A 286 23.29 -52.74 32.94
N GLN A 287 24.57 -52.74 32.50
CA GLN A 287 25.29 -51.51 32.13
C GLN A 287 24.80 -50.86 30.84
N ARG A 288 24.13 -51.61 29.96
CA ARG A 288 23.68 -51.14 28.65
C ARG A 288 22.22 -50.65 28.64
N ILE A 289 21.46 -50.95 29.69
CA ILE A 289 20.09 -50.48 29.95
C ILE A 289 20.10 -49.06 30.52
#